data_AF-A0A1G6Q9C8-F1
#
_entry.id   AF-A0A1G6Q9C8-F1
#
_cell.length_a   1.000
_cell.length_b   1.000
_cell.length_c   1.000
_cell.angle_alpha   90.00
_cell.angle_beta   90.00
_cell.angle_gamma   90.00
#
_symmetry.space_group_name_H-M   'P 1'
#
loop_
_entity.id
_entity.type
_entity.pdbx_description
1 polymer ?
#
loop_
_entity_poly.entity_id
_entity_poly.type
_entity_poly.pdbx_seq_one_letter_code
_entity_poly.pdbx_strand_id
1 'polypeptide(L)'
;MSLTPLRLLPWTTPEGNPCYLSTDRDDSRLSRLADDVEAEQLDSGAQVLAGARAVLGDPGAGERAVRFALTRATESLEDVLRVAVSRGGRVKAGGGG
;
A
#
# COMPACT_ATOMS: atom_id res chain seq x y z
N MET A 1 12.66 -27.12 -10.98
CA MET A 1 11.50 -26.24 -11.19
C MET A 1 11.77 -24.97 -10.40
N SER A 2 12.10 -23.88 -11.07
CA SER A 2 12.21 -22.58 -10.40
C SER A 2 10.80 -22.15 -10.02
N LEU A 3 10.52 -21.96 -8.74
CA LEU A 3 9.25 -21.40 -8.29
C LEU A 3 9.31 -19.90 -8.57
N THR A 4 8.64 -19.44 -9.63
CA THR A 4 8.53 -18.01 -9.90
C THR A 4 7.83 -17.35 -8.70
N PRO A 5 8.47 -16.38 -8.02
CA PRO A 5 7.87 -15.75 -6.85
C PRO A 5 6.66 -14.90 -7.28
N LEU A 6 5.50 -15.18 -6.70
CA LEU A 6 4.29 -14.38 -6.94
C LEU A 6 4.42 -13.02 -6.25
N ARG A 7 4.30 -11.94 -7.02
CA ARG A 7 4.25 -10.56 -6.49
C ARG A 7 2.82 -10.22 -6.09
N LEU A 8 2.61 -9.82 -4.83
CA LEU A 8 1.35 -9.20 -4.41
C LEU A 8 1.21 -7.81 -5.07
N LEU A 9 0.06 -7.54 -5.67
CA LEU A 9 -0.23 -6.25 -6.29
C LEU A 9 -0.85 -5.26 -5.27
N PRO A 10 -0.66 -3.94 -5.46
CA PRO A 10 -1.17 -2.93 -4.54
C PRO A 10 -2.69 -2.67 -4.66
N TRP A 11 -3.36 -3.34 -5.60
CA TRP A 11 -4.81 -3.32 -5.78
C TRP A 11 -5.43 -4.70 -5.56
N THR A 12 -6.73 -4.72 -5.27
CA THR A 12 -7.53 -5.93 -5.15
C THR A 12 -8.28 -6.24 -6.45
N THR A 13 -8.87 -7.43 -6.54
CA THR A 13 -9.92 -7.69 -7.53
C THR A 13 -11.16 -6.83 -7.22
N PRO A 14 -12.11 -6.70 -8.16
CA PRO A 14 -13.38 -6.02 -7.91
C PRO A 14 -14.16 -6.56 -6.69
N GLU A 15 -13.97 -7.85 -6.37
CA GLU A 15 -14.57 -8.53 -5.22
C GLU A 15 -13.78 -8.34 -3.91
N GLY A 16 -12.69 -7.55 -3.94
CA GLY A 16 -11.86 -7.26 -2.78
C GLY A 16 -10.78 -8.30 -2.47
N ASN A 17 -10.58 -9.30 -3.34
CA ASN A 17 -9.58 -10.34 -3.09
C ASN A 17 -8.15 -9.85 -3.43
N PRO A 18 -7.11 -10.32 -2.70
CA PRO A 18 -5.72 -10.04 -3.06
C PRO A 18 -5.40 -10.50 -4.49
N CYS A 19 -4.67 -9.66 -5.25
CA CYS A 19 -4.26 -9.97 -6.62
C CYS A 19 -2.75 -10.24 -6.68
N TYR A 20 -2.34 -11.26 -7.43
CA TYR A 20 -0.94 -11.66 -7.55
C TYR A 20 -0.50 -11.69 -9.01
N LEU A 21 0.71 -11.18 -9.26
CA LEU A 21 1.38 -11.26 -10.54
C LEU A 21 2.42 -12.39 -10.52
N SER A 22 2.26 -13.35 -11.42
CA SER A 22 3.31 -14.30 -11.77
C SER A 22 4.15 -13.70 -12.88
N THR A 23 5.43 -13.40 -12.62
CA THR A 23 6.32 -12.89 -13.66
C THR A 23 7.75 -13.33 -13.43
N ASP A 24 8.40 -13.75 -14.51
CA ASP A 24 9.81 -14.17 -14.53
C ASP A 24 10.76 -12.97 -14.63
N ARG A 25 10.21 -11.75 -14.80
CA ARG A 25 10.96 -10.50 -14.99
C ARG A 25 10.36 -9.36 -14.15
N ASP A 26 11.18 -8.84 -13.25
CA ASP A 26 10.81 -7.72 -12.38
C ASP A 26 10.50 -6.41 -13.15
N ASP A 27 10.83 -6.31 -14.44
CA ASP A 27 10.66 -5.11 -15.28
C ASP A 27 9.37 -5.08 -16.13
N SER A 28 8.48 -6.07 -15.96
CA SER A 28 7.26 -6.16 -16.75
C SER A 28 6.37 -4.91 -16.63
N ARG A 29 5.54 -4.64 -17.64
CA ARG A 29 4.65 -3.46 -17.65
C ARG A 29 3.73 -3.41 -16.41
N LEU A 30 3.25 -4.57 -15.96
CA LEU A 30 2.44 -4.68 -14.74
C LEU A 30 3.26 -4.47 -13.47
N SER A 31 4.52 -4.90 -13.45
CA SER A 31 5.43 -4.64 -12.34
C SER A 31 5.67 -3.15 -12.15
N ARG A 32 5.92 -2.41 -13.26
CA ARG A 32 6.07 -0.95 -13.23
C ARG A 32 4.80 -0.23 -12.80
N LEU A 33 3.64 -0.66 -13.32
CA LEU A 33 2.35 -0.12 -12.87
C LEU A 33 2.14 -0.36 -11.36
N ALA A 34 2.53 -1.53 -10.86
CA ALA A 34 2.47 -1.81 -9.43
C ALA A 34 3.40 -0.88 -8.64
N ASP A 35 4.61 -0.60 -9.11
CA ASP A 35 5.51 0.34 -8.45
C ASP A 35 4.94 1.78 -8.45
N ASP A 36 4.32 2.22 -9.55
CA ASP A 36 3.67 3.53 -9.66
C ASP A 36 2.50 3.67 -8.68
N VAL A 37 1.62 2.67 -8.61
CA VAL A 37 0.48 2.66 -7.67
C VAL A 37 0.95 2.57 -6.21
N GLU A 38 2.00 1.79 -5.92
CA GLU A 38 2.59 1.76 -4.58
C GLU A 38 3.11 3.16 -4.19
N ALA A 39 3.71 3.92 -5.12
CA ALA A 39 4.17 5.28 -4.86
C ALA A 39 3.00 6.24 -4.60
N GLU A 40 1.96 6.21 -5.42
CA GLU A 40 0.76 7.03 -5.25
C GLU A 40 0.05 6.75 -3.91
N GLN A 41 -0.04 5.48 -3.49
CA GLN A 41 -0.61 5.10 -2.20
C GLN A 41 0.22 5.65 -1.01
N LEU A 42 1.55 5.60 -1.10
CA LEU A 42 2.42 6.15 -0.07
C LEU A 42 2.32 7.68 0.03
N ASP A 43 2.24 8.37 -1.10
CA ASP A 43 2.06 9.83 -1.15
C ASP A 43 0.69 10.24 -0.58
N SER A 44 -0.37 9.51 -0.93
CA SER A 44 -1.71 9.68 -0.35
C SER A 44 -1.68 9.47 1.17
N GLY A 45 -1.03 8.39 1.64
CA GLY A 45 -0.85 8.11 3.06
C GLY A 45 -0.10 9.23 3.81
N ALA A 46 0.92 9.83 3.19
CA ALA A 46 1.63 10.98 3.78
C ALA A 46 0.71 12.20 3.94
N GLN A 47 -0.16 12.49 2.96
CA GLN A 47 -1.15 13.57 3.04
C GLN A 47 -2.19 13.31 4.13
N VAL A 48 -2.71 12.07 4.21
CA VAL A 48 -3.66 11.67 5.26
C VAL A 48 -3.04 11.78 6.64
N LEU A 49 -1.79 11.35 6.81
CA LEU A 49 -1.07 11.50 8.08
C LEU A 49 -0.91 12.97 8.47
N ALA A 50 -0.59 13.86 7.53
CA ALA A 50 -0.50 15.29 7.79
C ALA A 50 -1.86 15.87 8.22
N GLY A 51 -2.95 15.52 7.53
CA GLY A 51 -4.30 15.93 7.89
C GLY A 51 -4.74 15.42 9.26
N ALA A 52 -4.47 14.15 9.58
CA ALA A 52 -4.79 13.58 10.89
C ALA A 52 -4.02 14.26 12.02
N ARG A 53 -2.73 14.59 11.82
CA ARG A 53 -1.94 15.39 12.78
C ARG A 53 -2.51 16.79 12.98
N ALA A 54 -2.98 17.44 11.92
CA ALA A 54 -3.62 18.75 12.03
C ALA A 54 -4.91 18.68 12.88
N VAL A 55 -5.76 17.66 12.66
CA VAL A 55 -6.98 17.45 13.46
C VAL A 55 -6.65 17.17 14.92
N LEU A 56 -5.65 16.33 15.19
CA LEU A 56 -5.22 16.03 16.57
C LEU A 56 -4.59 17.23 17.28
N GLY A 57 -4.00 18.17 16.52
CA GLY A 57 -3.38 19.38 17.03
C GLY A 57 -4.36 20.52 17.31
N ASP A 58 -5.62 20.42 16.88
CA ASP A 58 -6.67 21.41 17.09
C ASP A 58 -7.54 21.04 18.31
N PRO A 59 -7.43 21.74 19.46
CA PRO A 59 -8.27 21.48 20.64
C PRO A 59 -9.77 21.71 20.40
N GLY A 60 -10.14 22.44 19.35
CA GLY A 60 -11.53 22.68 18.94
C GLY A 60 -12.09 21.61 18.00
N ALA A 61 -11.28 20.64 17.57
CA ALA A 61 -11.73 19.59 16.67
C ALA A 61 -12.84 18.74 17.31
N GLY A 62 -14.02 18.77 16.69
CA GLY A 62 -15.17 18.00 17.14
C GLY A 62 -15.08 16.51 16.78
N GLU A 63 -15.93 15.69 17.42
CA GLU A 63 -15.98 14.23 17.24
C GLU A 63 -16.03 13.81 15.76
N ARG A 64 -16.80 14.52 14.92
CA ARG A 64 -16.93 14.21 13.49
C ARG A 64 -15.60 14.36 12.74
N ALA A 65 -14.82 15.40 13.03
CA ALA A 65 -13.53 15.63 12.40
C ALA A 65 -12.52 14.55 12.82
N VAL A 66 -12.51 14.19 14.11
CA VAL A 66 -11.65 13.12 14.65
C VAL A 66 -12.01 11.76 14.03
N ARG A 67 -13.31 11.43 13.97
CA ARG A 67 -13.78 10.17 13.39
C ARG A 67 -13.42 10.08 11.91
N PHE A 68 -13.64 11.16 11.15
CA PHE A 68 -13.25 11.22 9.74
C PHE A 68 -11.74 11.03 9.56
N ALA A 69 -10.91 11.76 10.31
CA ALA A 69 -9.47 11.63 10.25
C ALA A 69 -9.00 10.20 10.58
N LEU A 70 -9.60 9.57 11.59
CA LEU A 70 -9.29 8.19 11.97
C LEU A 70 -9.68 7.19 10.86
N THR A 71 -10.87 7.33 10.27
CA THR A 71 -11.30 6.49 9.14
C THR A 71 -10.32 6.57 7.98
N ARG A 72 -9.92 7.79 7.58
CA ARG A 72 -8.94 7.97 6.49
C ARG A 72 -7.58 7.39 6.86
N ALA A 73 -7.14 7.59 8.10
CA ALA A 73 -5.87 7.04 8.59
C ALA A 73 -5.87 5.50 8.58
N THR A 74 -6.98 4.86 8.93
CA THR A 74 -7.08 3.39 8.88
C THR A 74 -7.06 2.87 7.45
N GLU A 75 -7.76 3.52 6.52
CA GLU A 75 -7.73 3.14 5.10
C GLU A 75 -6.31 3.25 4.52
N SER A 76 -5.62 4.38 4.75
CA SER A 76 -4.24 4.55 4.30
C SER A 76 -3.26 3.58 4.97
N LEU A 77 -3.50 3.19 6.22
CA LEU A 77 -2.65 2.21 6.90
C LEU A 77 -2.77 0.82 6.27
N GLU A 78 -3.96 0.41 5.85
CA GLU A 78 -4.18 -0.86 5.13
C GLU A 78 -3.40 -0.89 3.81
N ASP A 79 -3.43 0.22 3.06
CA ASP A 79 -2.65 0.38 1.83
C ASP A 79 -1.14 0.28 2.10
N VAL A 80 -0.62 1.03 3.09
CA VAL A 80 0.80 1.01 3.47
C VAL A 80 1.25 -0.39 3.89
N LEU A 81 0.44 -1.13 4.66
CA LEU A 81 0.75 -2.50 5.04
C LEU A 81 0.81 -3.43 3.83
N ARG A 82 -0.10 -3.27 2.86
CA ARG A 82 -0.06 -4.04 1.60
C ARG A 82 1.21 -3.76 0.80
N VAL A 83 1.60 -2.48 0.67
CA VAL A 83 2.85 -2.08 0.01
C VAL A 83 4.06 -2.71 0.71
N ALA A 84 4.10 -2.68 2.04
CA ALA A 84 5.19 -3.27 2.82
C ALA A 84 5.31 -4.78 2.61
N VAL A 85 4.18 -5.51 2.57
CA VAL A 85 4.15 -6.95 2.28
C VAL A 85 4.63 -7.24 0.86
N SER A 86 4.14 -6.49 -0.14
CA SER A 86 4.58 -6.60 -1.55
C SER A 86 6.11 -6.45 -1.66
N ARG A 87 6.66 -5.36 -1.11
CA ARG A 87 8.09 -5.07 -1.12
C ARG A 87 8.90 -6.13 -0.36
N GLY A 88 8.43 -6.57 0.80
CA GLY A 88 9.09 -7.62 1.59
C GLY A 88 9.16 -8.97 0.87
N GLY A 89 8.13 -9.34 0.10
CA GLY A 89 8.14 -10.53 -0.75
C GLY A 89 9.22 -10.49 -1.82
N ARG A 90 9.43 -9.32 -2.44
CA ARG A 90 10.48 -9.10 -3.45
C ARG A 90 11.90 -9.22 -2.88
N VAL A 91 12.14 -8.70 -1.67
CA VAL A 91 13.47 -8.83 -1.01
C VAL A 91 13.80 -10.29 -0.69
N LYS A 92 12.82 -11.08 -0.20
CA LYS A 92 13.04 -12.51 0.08
C LYS A 92 13.30 -13.33 -1.18
N ALA A 93 12.66 -12.97 -2.29
CA ALA A 93 12.88 -13.61 -3.58
C ALA A 93 14.29 -13.34 -4.16
N GLY A 94 14.85 -12.15 -3.93
CA GLY A 94 16.18 -11.76 -4.41
C GLY A 94 17.36 -12.18 -3.51
N GLY A 95 17.12 -12.78 -2.34
CA GLY A 95 18.14 -13.12 -1.34
C GLY A 95 18.74 -14.54 -1.44
N GLY A 96 18.44 -15.29 -2.50
CA GLY A 96 18.96 -16.65 -2.75
C GLY A 96 20.16 -16.69 -3.68
N GLY A 97 21.15 -15.81 -3.46
CA GLY A 97 22.45 -15.79 -4.15
C GLY A 97 23.54 -16.44 -3.32
#